data_AF-A0A2G5MH24-F1
#
_entry.id   AF-A0A2G5MH24-F1
#
_cell.length_a   1.000
_cell.length_b   1.000
_cell.length_c   1.000
_cell.angle_alpha   90.00
_cell.angle_beta   90.00
_cell.angle_gamma   90.00
#
_symmetry.space_group_name_H-M   'P 1'
#
loop_
_entity.id
_entity.type
_entity.pdbx_description
1 polymer ?
#
loop_
_entity_poly.entity_id
_entity_poly.type
_entity_poly.pdbx_seq_one_letter_code
_entity_poly.pdbx_strand_id
1 'polypeptide(L)'
;MNNKGKRTTVILWLVCGLSMSSTYVYASPGTDAAKMMKYLYNFTARDCGSGRLASECSGIMLRGIASKQSYLPWDPSPYSHSLEAGGLGRPNLSNRGVSVSYLRTDTSYDGLGLNKFNGFALKPNDFVDTKTEFKLKVLCAFPIDSWTGNRTDAGCADYQENLNTLEAVEDYCQKLGISNASAWLKHFHRQPTQPSLKSHQYQCGFDTVNDYFGTYNKADAFNTFVEARKLLANEAADKVDAQVTQTELRLLTWPDNKYWNRDWAATRPQFDAPLNPSLEVNKTYKQLPIMAFIYVSWVGVIHSDGRVFEARELARDDQRRWLAQGNTWKPVIHQEMPKNTGEDATFIYISDDQSPEAPEPDDPRSCDKYIESVEWTDNYVEPVLGTIASLKVTPTECGRKAGVGKTDVVYAELANLAAHDMSKPWNFDNMGSSMRRQLACHLDSQFIAANKETWSLEPARPYVAHDVIMKLEGDSRCNPNSVNIRT
;
A
#
# COMPACT_ATOMS: atom_id res chain seq x y z
N MET A 1 10.67 83.63 -40.73
CA MET A 1 11.30 82.33 -41.02
C MET A 1 11.14 81.46 -39.78
N ASN A 2 10.17 80.54 -39.83
CA ASN A 2 9.60 79.86 -38.66
C ASN A 2 10.36 78.58 -38.31
N ASN A 3 10.82 78.52 -37.07
CA ASN A 3 11.50 77.40 -36.44
C ASN A 3 10.43 76.44 -35.88
N LYS A 4 10.19 75.28 -36.52
CA LYS A 4 9.20 74.29 -36.04
C LYS A 4 9.90 73.21 -35.22
N GLY A 5 9.60 73.21 -33.92
CA GLY A 5 10.08 72.25 -32.93
C GLY A 5 9.59 70.82 -33.17
N LYS A 6 10.48 69.87 -32.84
CA LYS A 6 10.22 68.43 -32.82
C LYS A 6 9.22 68.10 -31.70
N ARG A 7 8.10 67.48 -32.05
CA ARG A 7 7.18 66.84 -31.10
C ARG A 7 7.66 65.41 -30.84
N THR A 8 8.00 65.13 -29.59
CA THR A 8 8.31 63.78 -29.09
C THR A 8 6.99 63.11 -28.71
N THR A 9 6.64 62.02 -29.39
CA THR A 9 5.46 61.20 -29.09
C THR A 9 5.77 60.31 -27.88
N VAL A 10 5.08 60.50 -26.77
CA VAL A 10 5.13 59.62 -25.60
C VAL A 10 4.11 58.49 -25.81
N ILE A 11 4.59 57.26 -25.97
CA ILE A 11 3.76 56.05 -26.00
C ILE A 11 3.50 55.66 -24.55
N LEU A 12 2.26 55.84 -24.09
CA LEU A 12 1.81 55.42 -22.77
C LEU A 12 1.46 53.92 -22.85
N TRP A 13 2.35 53.06 -22.36
CA TRP A 13 2.05 51.63 -22.17
C TRP A 13 1.09 51.48 -20.98
N LEU A 14 -0.17 51.14 -21.26
CA LEU A 14 -1.09 50.63 -20.25
C LEU A 14 -0.60 49.24 -19.81
N VAL A 15 0.07 49.18 -18.66
CA VAL A 15 0.34 47.92 -17.98
C VAL A 15 -0.96 47.50 -17.29
N CYS A 16 -1.73 46.64 -17.95
CA CYS A 16 -2.85 45.95 -17.33
C CYS A 16 -2.28 44.97 -16.30
N GLY A 17 -2.33 45.33 -15.02
CA GLY A 17 -1.92 44.47 -13.93
C GLY A 17 -2.86 43.27 -13.84
N LEU A 18 -2.48 42.15 -14.46
CA LEU A 18 -3.05 40.84 -14.16
C LEU A 18 -2.64 40.51 -12.72
N SER A 19 -3.57 40.70 -11.79
CA SER A 19 -3.52 40.10 -10.46
C SER A 19 -3.60 38.59 -10.64
N MET A 20 -2.44 37.95 -10.79
CA MET A 20 -2.30 36.51 -10.57
C MET A 20 -2.68 36.25 -9.12
N SER A 21 -3.94 35.88 -8.91
CA SER A 21 -4.35 35.28 -7.65
C SER A 21 -3.65 33.95 -7.60
N SER A 22 -2.56 33.87 -6.84
CA SER A 22 -1.93 32.62 -6.46
C SER A 22 -3.01 31.80 -5.75
N THR A 23 -3.68 30.91 -6.47
CA THR A 23 -4.44 29.85 -5.83
C THR A 23 -3.42 29.05 -5.06
N TYR A 24 -3.36 29.26 -3.74
CA TYR A 24 -2.73 28.31 -2.85
C TYR A 24 -3.39 26.96 -3.16
N VAL A 25 -2.66 26.07 -3.82
CA VAL A 25 -3.07 24.68 -3.91
C VAL A 25 -2.96 24.20 -2.46
N TYR A 26 -4.09 24.08 -1.78
CA TYR A 26 -4.10 23.41 -0.50
C TYR A 26 -3.68 21.97 -0.75
N ALA A 27 -2.74 21.50 0.06
CA ALA A 27 -2.38 20.11 0.06
C ALA A 27 -3.59 19.24 0.36
N SER A 28 -3.58 18.05 -0.20
CA SER A 28 -4.80 17.31 -0.41
C SER A 28 -4.69 15.90 0.21
N PRO A 29 -5.78 15.29 0.70
CA PRO A 29 -5.79 13.88 1.09
C PRO A 29 -5.19 12.93 0.03
N GLY A 30 -5.22 13.31 -1.25
CA GLY A 30 -4.51 12.64 -2.33
C GLY A 30 -2.98 12.68 -2.22
N THR A 31 -2.38 13.83 -1.91
CA THR A 31 -0.92 13.92 -1.71
C THR A 31 -0.47 13.14 -0.47
N ASP A 32 -1.31 13.08 0.56
CA ASP A 32 -1.08 12.23 1.73
C ASP A 32 -1.04 10.74 1.36
N ALA A 33 -1.96 10.28 0.53
CA ALA A 33 -1.98 8.89 0.07
C ALA A 33 -0.73 8.55 -0.75
N ALA A 34 -0.28 9.43 -1.63
CA ALA A 34 0.97 9.24 -2.39
C ALA A 34 2.20 9.08 -1.47
N LYS A 35 2.32 9.92 -0.43
CA LYS A 35 3.39 9.82 0.58
C LYS A 35 3.33 8.51 1.35
N MET A 36 2.12 8.10 1.76
CA MET A 36 1.90 6.82 2.42
C MET A 36 2.28 5.63 1.53
N MET A 37 1.90 5.65 0.24
CA MET A 37 2.28 4.59 -0.70
C MET A 37 3.80 4.52 -0.88
N LYS A 38 4.48 5.65 -1.06
CA LYS A 38 5.95 5.69 -1.13
C LYS A 38 6.60 5.11 0.13
N TYR A 39 6.08 5.47 1.30
CA TYR A 39 6.55 4.93 2.58
C TYR A 39 6.37 3.41 2.65
N LEU A 40 5.18 2.90 2.33
CA LEU A 40 4.89 1.48 2.37
C LEU A 40 5.74 0.67 1.38
N TYR A 41 5.99 1.22 0.19
CA TYR A 41 6.87 0.64 -0.81
C TYR A 41 8.31 0.51 -0.30
N ASN A 42 8.82 1.57 0.35
CA ASN A 42 10.18 1.60 0.90
C ASN A 42 10.33 0.81 2.21
N PHE A 43 9.24 0.57 2.94
CA PHE A 43 9.29 -0.06 4.25
C PHE A 43 9.50 -1.58 4.16
N THR A 44 10.75 -2.00 4.28
CA THR A 44 11.22 -3.38 4.07
C THR A 44 11.21 -4.26 5.32
N ALA A 45 10.27 -4.04 6.25
CA ALA A 45 10.16 -4.81 7.49
C ALA A 45 10.17 -6.35 7.24
N ARG A 46 10.97 -7.07 8.02
CA ARG A 46 10.96 -8.55 8.04
C ARG A 46 9.59 -9.09 8.47
N ASP A 47 9.04 -8.51 9.52
CA ASP A 47 7.74 -8.82 10.09
C ASP A 47 7.18 -7.58 10.82
N CYS A 48 5.91 -7.61 11.22
CA CYS A 48 5.25 -6.49 11.91
C CYS A 48 5.20 -6.69 13.44
N GLY A 49 6.18 -7.42 13.97
CA GLY A 49 6.31 -7.79 15.38
C GLY A 49 5.38 -8.93 15.80
N SER A 50 5.78 -9.67 16.85
CA SER A 50 4.94 -10.70 17.49
C SER A 50 4.40 -11.78 16.53
N GLY A 51 5.19 -12.19 15.54
CA GLY A 51 4.80 -13.22 14.56
C GLY A 51 3.72 -12.78 13.57
N ARG A 52 3.57 -11.46 13.33
CA ARG A 52 2.65 -10.88 12.34
C ARG A 52 3.33 -10.73 10.99
N LEU A 53 2.59 -10.95 9.91
CA LEU A 53 3.11 -10.89 8.54
C LEU A 53 3.62 -9.47 8.22
N ALA A 54 4.69 -9.34 7.42
CA ALA A 54 5.18 -8.03 6.96
C ALA A 54 4.10 -7.22 6.20
N SER A 55 3.20 -7.90 5.48
CA SER A 55 2.06 -7.26 4.79
C SER A 55 1.05 -6.57 5.72
N GLU A 56 1.14 -6.74 7.04
CA GLU A 56 0.25 -6.07 7.98
C GLU A 56 0.64 -4.61 8.23
N CYS A 57 1.90 -4.22 7.99
CA CYS A 57 2.43 -2.88 8.26
C CYS A 57 3.30 -2.31 7.12
N SER A 58 3.68 -3.13 6.13
CA SER A 58 4.65 -2.78 5.10
C SER A 58 4.23 -3.33 3.74
N GLY A 59 4.73 -2.70 2.67
CA GLY A 59 4.42 -3.04 1.29
C GLY A 59 3.01 -2.66 0.85
N ILE A 60 2.79 -2.74 -0.46
CA ILE A 60 1.52 -2.40 -1.09
C ILE A 60 0.94 -3.64 -1.75
N MET A 61 -0.30 -3.97 -1.39
CA MET A 61 -1.05 -5.02 -2.07
C MET A 61 -1.82 -4.42 -3.24
N LEU A 62 -1.49 -4.82 -4.47
CA LEU A 62 -2.03 -4.27 -5.71
C LEU A 62 -2.96 -5.29 -6.37
N ARG A 63 -4.13 -4.86 -6.82
CA ARG A 63 -5.02 -5.67 -7.64
C ARG A 63 -5.27 -5.00 -8.98
N GLY A 64 -4.83 -5.66 -10.06
CA GLY A 64 -5.30 -5.34 -11.40
C GLY A 64 -6.78 -5.71 -11.54
N ILE A 65 -7.58 -4.82 -12.15
CA ILE A 65 -9.02 -5.00 -12.27
C ILE A 65 -9.46 -4.97 -13.73
N ALA A 66 -10.66 -5.50 -13.98
CA ALA A 66 -11.42 -5.20 -15.18
C ALA A 66 -12.56 -4.27 -14.76
N SER A 67 -12.48 -3.00 -15.15
CA SER A 67 -13.52 -2.01 -14.87
C SER A 67 -14.67 -2.14 -15.88
N LYS A 68 -15.82 -1.54 -15.56
CA LYS A 68 -17.04 -1.54 -16.40
C LYS A 68 -17.50 -2.94 -16.83
N GLN A 69 -17.28 -3.94 -15.97
CA GLN A 69 -17.79 -5.29 -16.15
C GLN A 69 -19.22 -5.40 -15.61
N SER A 70 -19.82 -6.58 -15.78
CA SER A 70 -21.08 -6.95 -15.14
C SER A 70 -20.99 -7.06 -13.61
N TYR A 71 -19.84 -6.80 -12.99
CA TYR A 71 -19.62 -6.82 -11.55
C TYR A 71 -18.75 -5.60 -11.14
N LEU A 72 -18.76 -5.26 -9.86
CA LEU A 72 -17.95 -4.14 -9.37
C LEU A 72 -16.48 -4.57 -9.28
N PRO A 73 -15.54 -3.72 -9.69
CA PRO A 73 -14.14 -4.12 -9.75
C PRO A 73 -13.51 -4.39 -8.36
N TRP A 74 -14.06 -3.82 -7.29
CA TRP A 74 -13.66 -4.07 -5.90
C TRP A 74 -14.38 -5.26 -5.24
N ASP A 75 -15.33 -5.89 -5.92
CA ASP A 75 -15.85 -7.17 -5.46
C ASP A 75 -14.85 -8.28 -5.81
N PRO A 76 -14.81 -9.38 -5.05
CA PRO A 76 -14.08 -10.56 -5.49
C PRO A 76 -14.64 -11.03 -6.83
N SER A 77 -13.75 -11.47 -7.72
CA SER A 77 -14.18 -11.84 -9.07
C SER A 77 -15.15 -13.02 -9.03
N PRO A 78 -15.92 -13.24 -10.10
CA PRO A 78 -16.69 -14.46 -10.26
C PRO A 78 -16.01 -15.78 -9.88
N TYR A 79 -14.72 -15.92 -10.20
CA TYR A 79 -13.93 -17.11 -9.88
C TYR A 79 -13.65 -17.27 -8.37
N SER A 80 -13.73 -16.18 -7.62
CA SER A 80 -13.45 -16.14 -6.17
C SER A 80 -14.70 -16.44 -5.32
N HIS A 81 -15.90 -16.38 -5.91
CA HIS A 81 -17.20 -16.43 -5.21
C HIS A 81 -18.02 -17.71 -5.39
N SER A 82 -17.57 -18.69 -6.18
CA SER A 82 -18.30 -19.91 -6.59
C SER A 82 -19.24 -19.74 -7.79
N LEU A 83 -19.27 -20.79 -8.64
CA LEU A 83 -20.26 -21.29 -9.62
C LEU A 83 -21.23 -20.36 -10.37
N GLU A 84 -21.80 -19.37 -9.70
CA GLU A 84 -22.91 -18.55 -10.19
C GLU A 84 -22.51 -17.28 -10.90
N ALA A 85 -21.24 -16.95 -10.81
CA ALA A 85 -20.71 -15.74 -11.38
C ALA A 85 -20.12 -15.97 -12.79
N GLY A 86 -20.26 -17.18 -13.35
CA GLY A 86 -19.88 -17.46 -14.72
C GLY A 86 -18.37 -17.50 -14.94
N GLY A 87 -17.58 -17.79 -13.89
CA GLY A 87 -16.21 -18.25 -14.09
C GLY A 87 -16.22 -19.43 -15.06
N LEU A 88 -15.30 -19.46 -16.02
CA LEU A 88 -15.21 -20.48 -17.06
C LEU A 88 -15.07 -21.88 -16.43
N GLY A 89 -16.21 -22.52 -16.15
CA GLY A 89 -16.39 -23.96 -16.28
C GLY A 89 -16.06 -24.87 -15.10
N ARG A 90 -16.02 -24.42 -13.84
CA ARG A 90 -15.82 -25.37 -12.71
C ARG A 90 -16.94 -25.38 -11.69
N PRO A 91 -17.96 -26.24 -11.86
CA PRO A 91 -18.89 -26.56 -10.79
C PRO A 91 -18.16 -27.07 -9.55
N ASN A 92 -18.40 -26.42 -8.40
CA ASN A 92 -17.87 -26.74 -7.08
C ASN A 92 -16.43 -26.30 -6.74
N LEU A 93 -15.76 -25.49 -7.58
CA LEU A 93 -14.53 -24.78 -7.19
C LEU A 93 -14.77 -23.27 -7.04
N SER A 94 -15.36 -22.88 -5.91
CA SER A 94 -15.02 -21.56 -5.38
C SER A 94 -13.59 -21.62 -4.92
N ASN A 95 -12.71 -20.83 -5.54
CA ASN A 95 -11.34 -20.73 -5.04
C ASN A 95 -11.24 -19.81 -3.82
N ARG A 96 -12.36 -19.41 -3.18
CA ARG A 96 -12.49 -18.76 -1.85
C ARG A 96 -11.41 -17.74 -1.47
N GLY A 97 -10.77 -17.17 -2.48
CA GLY A 97 -9.67 -16.27 -2.34
C GLY A 97 -9.51 -15.41 -3.57
N VAL A 98 -8.79 -14.32 -3.37
CA VAL A 98 -8.58 -13.26 -4.35
C VAL A 98 -7.09 -13.03 -4.51
N SER A 99 -6.64 -13.01 -5.77
CA SER A 99 -5.25 -12.71 -6.08
C SER A 99 -4.98 -11.22 -5.99
N VAL A 100 -3.88 -10.88 -5.32
CA VAL A 100 -3.27 -9.55 -5.31
C VAL A 100 -1.76 -9.73 -5.41
N SER A 101 -1.07 -8.73 -5.92
CA SER A 101 0.40 -8.71 -5.96
C SER A 101 0.95 -7.86 -4.82
N TYR A 102 2.13 -8.18 -4.31
CA TYR A 102 2.77 -7.49 -3.19
C TYR A 102 4.04 -6.76 -3.63
N LEU A 103 4.02 -5.43 -3.53
CA LEU A 103 5.08 -4.55 -4.01
C LEU A 103 5.83 -3.87 -2.87
N ARG A 104 7.15 -3.98 -2.91
CA ARG A 104 8.17 -3.29 -2.12
C ARG A 104 9.41 -3.06 -2.98
N THR A 105 10.35 -2.26 -2.50
CA THR A 105 11.69 -2.10 -3.11
C THR A 105 12.42 -3.43 -3.30
N ASP A 106 12.19 -4.42 -2.43
CA ASP A 106 12.82 -5.74 -2.49
C ASP A 106 11.91 -6.85 -3.07
N THR A 107 10.72 -6.51 -3.56
CA THR A 107 9.83 -7.43 -4.29
C THR A 107 9.30 -6.82 -5.60
N SER A 108 10.11 -5.98 -6.26
CA SER A 108 9.72 -5.21 -7.44
C SER A 108 9.37 -6.05 -8.68
N TYR A 109 8.51 -5.50 -9.54
CA TYR A 109 8.05 -6.02 -10.84
C TYR A 109 7.50 -4.87 -11.69
N ASP A 110 7.28 -5.07 -12.99
CA ASP A 110 7.01 -3.98 -13.94
C ASP A 110 5.54 -3.67 -14.25
N GLY A 111 4.57 -4.38 -13.68
CA GLY A 111 3.17 -4.21 -14.08
C GLY A 111 2.15 -4.81 -13.12
N LEU A 112 0.86 -4.60 -13.39
CA LEU A 112 -0.21 -5.28 -12.66
C LEU A 112 -0.50 -6.65 -13.28
N GLY A 113 -0.88 -7.61 -12.44
CA GLY A 113 -1.27 -8.95 -12.86
C GLY A 113 -2.35 -8.93 -13.96
N LEU A 114 -2.31 -9.94 -14.84
CA LEU A 114 -3.14 -10.02 -16.05
C LEU A 114 -2.95 -8.86 -17.04
N ASN A 115 -1.75 -8.25 -17.06
CA ASN A 115 -1.38 -7.12 -17.92
C ASN A 115 -2.37 -5.95 -17.83
N LYS A 116 -2.89 -5.69 -16.62
CA LYS A 116 -3.80 -4.57 -16.39
C LYS A 116 -3.03 -3.26 -16.29
N PHE A 117 -3.69 -2.18 -16.72
CA PHE A 117 -3.16 -0.82 -16.61
C PHE A 117 -3.88 0.00 -15.53
N ASN A 118 -4.95 -0.52 -14.93
CA ASN A 118 -5.64 0.08 -13.81
C ASN A 118 -6.04 -0.95 -12.75
N GLY A 119 -6.28 -0.47 -11.54
CA GLY A 119 -6.45 -1.30 -10.37
C GLY A 119 -6.81 -0.51 -9.12
N PHE A 120 -6.58 -1.13 -7.97
CA PHE A 120 -6.54 -0.44 -6.70
C PHE A 120 -5.42 -0.98 -5.82
N ALA A 121 -4.93 -0.12 -4.93
CA ALA A 121 -4.00 -0.46 -3.88
C ALA A 121 -4.76 -0.67 -2.57
N LEU A 122 -4.45 -1.76 -1.87
CA LEU A 122 -5.00 -2.09 -0.56
C LEU A 122 -4.07 -1.62 0.54
N LYS A 123 -4.68 -1.12 1.60
CA LYS A 123 -4.02 -0.62 2.80
C LYS A 123 -3.59 -1.79 3.70
N PRO A 124 -2.37 -1.78 4.26
CA PRO A 124 -1.98 -2.74 5.30
C PRO A 124 -2.86 -2.63 6.55
N ASN A 125 -3.05 -3.76 7.25
CA ASN A 125 -3.99 -3.88 8.36
C ASN A 125 -3.72 -2.95 9.56
N ASP A 126 -2.50 -2.44 9.72
CA ASP A 126 -2.14 -1.48 10.77
C ASP A 126 -2.65 -0.06 10.53
N PHE A 127 -3.04 0.26 9.29
CA PHE A 127 -3.56 1.58 8.93
C PHE A 127 -5.08 1.55 8.67
N VAL A 128 -5.72 0.40 8.81
CA VAL A 128 -7.16 0.20 8.62
C VAL A 128 -7.96 0.86 9.73
N ASP A 129 -8.92 1.72 9.37
CA ASP A 129 -9.88 2.23 10.35
C ASP A 129 -10.93 1.14 10.62
N THR A 130 -10.73 0.40 11.71
CA THR A 130 -11.61 -0.73 12.06
C THR A 130 -13.07 -0.36 12.33
N LYS A 131 -13.42 0.94 12.42
CA LYS A 131 -14.81 1.40 12.50
C LYS A 131 -15.51 1.37 11.15
N THR A 132 -14.78 1.65 10.07
CA THR A 132 -15.34 1.85 8.72
C THR A 132 -14.84 0.82 7.70
N GLU A 133 -13.73 0.15 7.97
CA GLU A 133 -13.05 -0.80 7.09
C GLU A 133 -12.84 -2.15 7.81
N PHE A 134 -12.72 -3.24 7.04
CA PHE A 134 -12.36 -4.56 7.56
C PHE A 134 -10.89 -4.90 7.29
N LYS A 135 -10.31 -5.74 8.15
CA LYS A 135 -8.95 -6.26 7.97
C LYS A 135 -8.94 -7.41 6.95
N LEU A 136 -7.91 -7.45 6.13
CA LEU A 136 -7.68 -8.50 5.14
C LEU A 136 -6.94 -9.67 5.76
N LYS A 137 -7.21 -10.89 5.27
CA LYS A 137 -6.48 -12.09 5.67
C LYS A 137 -5.70 -12.64 4.48
N VAL A 138 -4.38 -12.64 4.56
CA VAL A 138 -3.52 -13.35 3.61
C VAL A 138 -3.53 -14.83 3.97
N LEU A 139 -3.87 -15.68 3.01
CA LEU A 139 -3.95 -17.14 3.14
C LEU A 139 -2.62 -17.80 2.78
N CYS A 140 -2.01 -17.34 1.69
CA CYS A 140 -0.71 -17.81 1.25
C CYS A 140 -0.01 -16.78 0.36
N ALA A 141 1.29 -16.99 0.17
CA ALA A 141 2.16 -16.14 -0.62
C ALA A 141 3.04 -16.96 -1.59
N PHE A 142 3.13 -16.49 -2.84
CA PHE A 142 3.91 -17.09 -3.92
C PHE A 142 4.95 -16.08 -4.44
N PRO A 143 6.25 -16.42 -4.51
CA PRO A 143 7.29 -15.50 -4.97
C PRO A 143 7.10 -14.97 -6.38
N ILE A 144 6.34 -15.67 -7.22
CA ILE A 144 6.00 -15.27 -8.59
C ILE A 144 4.61 -15.82 -8.94
N ASP A 145 3.89 -15.21 -9.89
CA ASP A 145 2.55 -15.62 -10.34
C ASP A 145 2.42 -17.13 -10.47
N SER A 146 1.39 -17.69 -9.85
CA SER A 146 1.22 -19.13 -9.65
C SER A 146 -0.11 -19.67 -10.16
N TRP A 147 -0.81 -18.88 -10.99
CA TRP A 147 -2.07 -19.28 -11.62
C TRP A 147 -3.10 -19.73 -10.59
N THR A 148 -3.20 -19.01 -9.49
CA THR A 148 -3.96 -19.45 -8.30
C THR A 148 -5.47 -19.56 -8.53
N GLY A 149 -5.99 -19.07 -9.65
CA GLY A 149 -7.35 -19.34 -10.11
C GLY A 149 -7.62 -20.81 -10.45
N ASN A 150 -6.56 -21.61 -10.66
CA ASN A 150 -6.64 -23.03 -11.00
C ASN A 150 -6.14 -23.94 -9.87
N ARG A 151 -5.87 -23.41 -8.69
CA ARG A 151 -5.34 -24.16 -7.54
C ARG A 151 -6.43 -24.58 -6.55
N THR A 152 -6.22 -25.66 -5.81
CA THR A 152 -7.10 -26.08 -4.70
C THR A 152 -6.85 -25.23 -3.44
N ASP A 153 -7.63 -25.49 -2.38
CA ASP A 153 -7.51 -24.86 -1.06
C ASP A 153 -7.41 -23.33 -1.10
N ALA A 154 -8.48 -22.72 -1.60
CA ALA A 154 -8.58 -21.29 -1.82
C ALA A 154 -7.49 -20.69 -2.75
N GLY A 155 -6.89 -21.51 -3.60
CA GLY A 155 -5.82 -21.14 -4.51
C GLY A 155 -4.41 -21.26 -3.91
N CYS A 156 -4.25 -21.93 -2.76
CA CYS A 156 -2.99 -22.03 -2.04
C CYS A 156 -2.27 -23.38 -2.16
N ALA A 157 -2.97 -24.43 -2.60
CA ALA A 157 -2.41 -25.77 -2.71
C ALA A 157 -2.34 -26.21 -4.18
N ASP A 158 -2.58 -27.50 -4.44
CA ASP A 158 -2.37 -28.17 -5.72
C ASP A 158 -2.93 -27.46 -6.95
N TYR A 159 -2.10 -27.28 -7.99
CA TYR A 159 -2.55 -26.80 -9.30
C TYR A 159 -3.34 -27.87 -10.04
N GLN A 160 -4.48 -27.48 -10.62
CA GLN A 160 -5.42 -28.39 -11.28
C GLN A 160 -5.65 -27.97 -12.73
N GLU A 161 -5.31 -28.85 -13.67
CA GLU A 161 -5.71 -28.74 -15.07
C GLU A 161 -6.85 -29.72 -15.35
N ASN A 162 -7.99 -29.24 -15.84
CA ASN A 162 -9.17 -30.08 -16.12
C ASN A 162 -9.61 -30.97 -14.93
N LEU A 163 -9.51 -30.44 -13.71
CA LEU A 163 -9.81 -31.17 -12.45
C LEU A 163 -8.87 -32.34 -12.15
N ASN A 164 -7.71 -32.39 -12.79
CA ASN A 164 -6.67 -33.35 -12.49
C ASN A 164 -5.42 -32.61 -12.01
N THR A 165 -4.77 -33.19 -11.01
CA THR A 165 -3.38 -32.90 -10.70
C THR A 165 -2.54 -33.22 -11.92
N LEU A 166 -1.64 -32.31 -12.31
CA LEU A 166 -0.85 -32.50 -13.53
C LEU A 166 0.21 -33.63 -13.38
N GLU A 167 1.23 -33.42 -12.55
CA GLU A 167 2.35 -34.38 -12.38
C GLU A 167 2.62 -34.76 -10.92
N ALA A 168 2.40 -33.84 -9.98
CA ALA A 168 2.58 -34.06 -8.55
C ALA A 168 1.55 -33.24 -7.78
N VAL A 169 1.07 -33.78 -6.65
CA VAL A 169 0.21 -33.02 -5.74
C VAL A 169 1.09 -32.01 -5.01
N GLU A 170 0.86 -30.72 -5.25
CA GLU A 170 1.47 -29.66 -4.46
C GLU A 170 0.68 -29.39 -3.17
N ASP A 171 1.38 -28.90 -2.17
CA ASP A 171 0.81 -28.41 -0.91
C ASP A 171 1.65 -27.20 -0.48
N TYR A 172 1.33 -26.64 0.68
CA TYR A 172 2.12 -25.58 1.27
C TYR A 172 3.60 -25.95 1.38
N CYS A 173 4.50 -25.00 1.09
CA CYS A 173 5.95 -25.20 1.13
C CYS A 173 6.41 -25.87 2.43
N GLN A 174 5.83 -25.43 3.54
CA GLN A 174 6.13 -25.97 4.86
C GLN A 174 5.88 -27.47 4.92
N LYS A 175 4.75 -27.98 4.43
CA LYS A 175 4.46 -29.42 4.43
C LYS A 175 5.38 -30.24 3.53
N LEU A 176 6.04 -29.59 2.57
CA LEU A 176 7.07 -30.20 1.73
C LEU A 176 8.47 -30.13 2.35
N GLY A 177 8.60 -29.62 3.57
CA GLY A 177 9.89 -29.40 4.24
C GLY A 177 10.68 -28.20 3.70
N ILE A 178 10.03 -27.31 2.96
CA ILE A 178 10.63 -26.10 2.39
C ILE A 178 10.35 -24.92 3.34
N SER A 179 11.40 -24.39 3.94
CA SER A 179 11.34 -23.31 4.94
C SER A 179 12.33 -22.17 4.69
N ASN A 180 13.00 -22.16 3.54
CA ASN A 180 13.93 -21.09 3.15
C ASN A 180 13.93 -20.85 1.63
N ALA A 181 14.43 -19.69 1.22
CA ALA A 181 14.44 -19.22 -0.17
C ALA A 181 15.19 -20.15 -1.12
N SER A 182 16.37 -20.64 -0.73
CA SER A 182 17.18 -21.54 -1.57
C SER A 182 16.51 -22.90 -1.78
N ALA A 183 15.84 -23.43 -0.76
CA ALA A 183 15.06 -24.66 -0.87
C ALA A 183 13.84 -24.46 -1.80
N TRP A 184 13.19 -23.30 -1.72
CA TRP A 184 12.10 -22.95 -2.64
C TRP A 184 12.59 -22.85 -4.08
N LEU A 185 13.69 -22.14 -4.35
CA LEU A 185 14.22 -22.01 -5.72
C LEU A 185 14.60 -23.37 -6.31
N LYS A 186 15.23 -24.24 -5.52
CA LYS A 186 15.53 -25.62 -5.94
C LYS A 186 14.26 -26.40 -6.28
N HIS A 187 13.18 -26.18 -5.54
CA HIS A 187 11.88 -26.79 -5.83
C HIS A 187 11.27 -26.21 -7.10
N PHE A 188 11.29 -24.88 -7.27
CA PHE A 188 10.85 -24.16 -8.46
C PHE A 188 11.53 -24.68 -9.73
N HIS A 189 12.86 -24.89 -9.70
CA HIS A 189 13.65 -25.39 -10.83
C HIS A 189 13.58 -26.91 -11.05
N ARG A 190 12.84 -27.66 -10.24
CA ARG A 190 12.80 -29.13 -10.36
C ARG A 190 12.21 -29.61 -11.70
N GLN A 191 11.48 -28.75 -12.42
CA GLN A 191 10.71 -29.10 -13.62
C GLN A 191 11.55 -29.08 -14.91
N PRO A 192 11.96 -30.25 -15.47
CA PRO A 192 13.03 -30.31 -16.46
C PRO A 192 12.57 -30.13 -17.92
N THR A 193 11.26 -30.15 -18.21
CA THR A 193 10.77 -30.19 -19.60
C THR A 193 10.24 -28.86 -20.17
N GLN A 194 9.80 -27.92 -19.32
CA GLN A 194 9.31 -26.58 -19.73
C GLN A 194 9.47 -25.57 -18.56
N PRO A 195 10.69 -25.11 -18.28
CA PRO A 195 11.05 -24.51 -16.99
C PRO A 195 10.40 -23.15 -16.68
N SER A 196 9.81 -22.41 -17.62
CA SER A 196 9.11 -21.16 -17.29
C SER A 196 7.64 -21.42 -16.93
N LEU A 197 6.81 -21.86 -17.88
CA LEU A 197 5.36 -22.05 -17.64
C LEU A 197 5.05 -23.10 -16.57
N LYS A 198 5.75 -24.24 -16.58
CA LYS A 198 5.48 -25.30 -15.61
C LYS A 198 5.94 -24.90 -14.20
N SER A 199 7.06 -24.22 -14.04
CA SER A 199 7.54 -23.84 -12.70
C SER A 199 6.55 -22.92 -11.97
N HIS A 200 5.84 -22.05 -12.69
CA HIS A 200 4.78 -21.22 -12.11
C HIS A 200 3.60 -22.05 -11.60
N GLN A 201 3.24 -23.10 -12.34
CA GLN A 201 2.19 -24.05 -11.98
C GLN A 201 2.62 -25.03 -10.88
N TYR A 202 3.92 -25.31 -10.74
CA TYR A 202 4.46 -26.31 -9.81
C TYR A 202 5.12 -25.78 -8.54
N GLN A 203 5.14 -24.46 -8.36
CA GLN A 203 5.69 -23.88 -7.14
C GLN A 203 4.78 -24.15 -5.94
N CYS A 204 5.36 -24.42 -4.78
CA CYS A 204 4.62 -24.40 -3.53
C CYS A 204 4.34 -22.95 -3.09
N GLY A 205 3.20 -22.74 -2.42
CA GLY A 205 2.86 -21.49 -1.74
C GLY A 205 3.23 -21.53 -0.26
N PHE A 206 3.67 -20.42 0.31
CA PHE A 206 3.93 -20.31 1.74
C PHE A 206 2.61 -20.13 2.51
N ASP A 207 2.29 -21.02 3.45
CA ASP A 207 1.14 -20.87 4.35
C ASP A 207 1.37 -19.67 5.29
N THR A 208 0.44 -18.71 5.29
CA THR A 208 0.51 -17.50 6.13
C THR A 208 -0.56 -17.48 7.22
N VAL A 209 -1.28 -18.59 7.42
CA VAL A 209 -2.36 -18.75 8.40
C VAL A 209 -1.92 -19.58 9.59
N ASN A 210 -1.10 -20.62 9.36
CA ASN A 210 -0.67 -21.56 10.39
C ASN A 210 0.83 -21.46 10.68
N ASP A 211 1.20 -21.75 11.92
CA ASP A 211 2.59 -21.90 12.33
C ASP A 211 3.04 -23.36 12.16
N TYR A 212 4.28 -23.58 11.74
CA TYR A 212 4.82 -24.91 11.44
C TYR A 212 6.13 -25.17 12.20
N PHE A 213 6.48 -26.44 12.40
CA PHE A 213 7.81 -26.85 12.89
C PHE A 213 8.29 -26.22 14.21
N GLY A 214 7.39 -25.83 15.11
CA GLY A 214 7.77 -25.18 16.37
C GLY A 214 8.13 -23.71 16.17
N THR A 215 9.39 -23.39 15.86
CA THR A 215 9.88 -22.00 15.81
C THR A 215 9.65 -21.29 14.48
N TYR A 216 9.19 -21.98 13.43
CA TYR A 216 8.94 -21.39 12.11
C TYR A 216 7.48 -20.95 11.98
N ASN A 217 7.22 -19.69 12.30
CA ASN A 217 5.85 -19.19 12.31
C ASN A 217 5.42 -18.65 10.93
N LYS A 218 4.14 -18.27 10.82
CA LYS A 218 3.58 -17.66 9.60
C LYS A 218 4.30 -16.39 9.12
N ALA A 219 4.93 -15.62 10.02
CA ALA A 219 5.72 -14.45 9.63
C ALA A 219 7.07 -14.88 9.02
N ASP A 220 7.71 -15.93 9.53
CA ASP A 220 8.89 -16.51 8.89
C ASP A 220 8.55 -17.06 7.49
N ALA A 221 7.36 -17.66 7.32
CA ALA A 221 6.84 -18.09 6.03
C ALA A 221 6.68 -16.93 5.04
N PHE A 222 6.04 -15.84 5.47
CA PHE A 222 5.90 -14.63 4.64
C PHE A 222 7.25 -14.01 4.31
N ASN A 223 8.17 -13.93 5.28
CA ASN A 223 9.52 -13.43 5.02
C ASN A 223 10.29 -14.35 4.06
N THR A 224 10.08 -15.67 4.12
CA THR A 224 10.68 -16.60 3.16
C THR A 224 10.16 -16.38 1.75
N PHE A 225 8.88 -16.05 1.59
CA PHE A 225 8.34 -15.59 0.31
C PHE A 225 9.09 -14.37 -0.24
N VAL A 226 9.32 -13.35 0.59
CA VAL A 226 10.08 -12.14 0.22
C VAL A 226 11.53 -12.50 -0.17
N GLU A 227 12.22 -13.30 0.63
CA GLU A 227 13.60 -13.72 0.33
C GLU A 227 13.69 -14.60 -0.92
N ALA A 228 12.70 -15.46 -1.17
CA ALA A 228 12.62 -16.26 -2.39
C ALA A 228 12.43 -15.38 -3.62
N ARG A 229 11.62 -14.31 -3.53
CA ARG A 229 11.47 -13.33 -4.59
C ARG A 229 12.78 -12.58 -4.86
N LYS A 230 13.47 -12.12 -3.81
CA LYS A 230 14.79 -11.47 -3.93
C LYS A 230 15.81 -12.39 -4.60
N LEU A 231 15.82 -13.66 -4.22
CA LEU A 231 16.70 -14.65 -4.83
C LEU A 231 16.38 -14.81 -6.32
N LEU A 232 15.10 -15.06 -6.66
CA LEU A 232 14.63 -15.19 -8.05
C LEU A 232 15.00 -13.99 -8.93
N ALA A 233 14.88 -12.76 -8.40
CA ALA A 233 15.22 -11.53 -9.12
C ALA A 233 16.74 -11.35 -9.37
N ASN A 234 17.59 -12.07 -8.62
CA ASN A 234 19.04 -12.05 -8.77
C ASN A 234 19.60 -13.27 -9.53
N GLU A 235 18.78 -14.30 -9.77
CA GLU A 235 19.18 -15.48 -10.54
C GLU A 235 19.26 -15.18 -12.03
N ALA A 236 20.37 -15.54 -12.67
CA ALA A 236 20.60 -15.24 -14.07
C ALA A 236 19.53 -15.85 -15.00
N ALA A 237 19.01 -17.02 -14.62
CA ALA A 237 18.00 -17.75 -15.39
C ALA A 237 16.59 -17.15 -15.23
N ASP A 238 16.28 -16.53 -14.09
CA ASP A 238 14.91 -16.17 -13.72
C ASP A 238 14.66 -14.66 -13.61
N LYS A 239 15.72 -13.84 -13.54
CA LYS A 239 15.59 -12.38 -13.30
C LYS A 239 14.67 -11.65 -14.28
N VAL A 240 14.58 -12.11 -15.52
CA VAL A 240 13.68 -11.51 -16.53
C VAL A 240 12.24 -11.84 -16.20
N ASP A 241 11.95 -13.10 -15.86
CA ASP A 241 10.61 -13.54 -15.47
C ASP A 241 10.19 -12.87 -14.16
N ALA A 242 11.10 -12.79 -13.19
CA ALA A 242 10.89 -12.00 -12.00
C ALA A 242 10.54 -10.55 -12.37
N GLN A 243 11.27 -9.89 -13.27
CA GLN A 243 10.96 -8.51 -13.61
C GLN A 243 9.55 -8.31 -14.21
N VAL A 244 9.13 -9.18 -15.14
CA VAL A 244 7.88 -9.01 -15.89
C VAL A 244 6.67 -9.69 -15.25
N THR A 245 6.90 -10.52 -14.23
CA THR A 245 5.87 -11.29 -13.55
C THR A 245 5.80 -10.92 -12.07
N GLN A 246 4.57 -10.62 -11.64
CA GLN A 246 4.28 -10.13 -10.31
C GLN A 246 4.47 -11.24 -9.25
N THR A 247 4.67 -10.82 -8.00
CA THR A 247 4.39 -11.70 -6.85
C THR A 247 2.88 -11.99 -6.77
N GLU A 248 2.49 -13.07 -6.10
CA GLU A 248 1.08 -13.39 -5.93
C GLU A 248 0.75 -13.78 -4.47
N LEU A 249 -0.16 -13.03 -3.87
CA LEU A 249 -0.78 -13.35 -2.58
C LEU A 249 -2.23 -13.79 -2.81
N ARG A 250 -2.69 -14.73 -1.98
CA ARG A 250 -4.11 -15.08 -1.88
C ARG A 250 -4.72 -14.46 -0.65
N LEU A 251 -5.62 -13.52 -0.85
CA LEU A 251 -6.46 -13.01 0.21
C LEU A 251 -7.68 -13.90 0.38
N LEU A 252 -8.18 -14.08 1.60
CA LEU A 252 -9.49 -14.68 1.83
C LEU A 252 -10.56 -13.84 1.10
N THR A 253 -11.47 -14.50 0.36
CA THR A 253 -12.60 -13.81 -0.27
C THR A 253 -13.34 -12.98 0.78
N TRP A 254 -13.41 -11.68 0.53
CA TRP A 254 -14.15 -10.76 1.39
C TRP A 254 -15.63 -10.71 1.01
N PRO A 255 -16.50 -10.25 1.91
CA PRO A 255 -17.90 -10.05 1.59
C PRO A 255 -18.09 -8.98 0.51
N ASP A 256 -18.98 -9.20 -0.46
CA ASP A 256 -19.40 -8.19 -1.43
C ASP A 256 -20.74 -7.53 -1.01
N ASN A 257 -21.17 -6.52 -1.77
CA ASN A 257 -22.42 -5.81 -1.51
C ASN A 257 -23.70 -6.59 -1.85
N LYS A 258 -23.62 -7.79 -2.44
CA LYS A 258 -24.75 -8.64 -2.84
C LYS A 258 -25.06 -9.77 -1.86
N TYR A 259 -24.10 -10.21 -1.04
CA TYR A 259 -24.20 -11.51 -0.35
C TYR A 259 -24.81 -11.50 1.05
N TRP A 260 -25.56 -10.46 1.42
CA TRP A 260 -26.16 -10.43 2.75
C TRP A 260 -27.60 -10.94 2.88
N ASN A 261 -28.24 -11.44 1.82
CA ASN A 261 -29.41 -12.34 1.86
C ASN A 261 -29.80 -12.83 0.45
N ARG A 262 -29.87 -14.15 0.21
CA ARG A 262 -30.45 -14.71 -1.03
C ARG A 262 -31.31 -15.96 -0.78
N ASP A 263 -32.47 -15.97 -1.43
CA ASP A 263 -33.30 -17.17 -1.72
C ASP A 263 -32.91 -17.75 -3.08
N TRP A 264 -32.61 -19.05 -3.10
CA TRP A 264 -31.97 -19.76 -4.21
C TRP A 264 -32.96 -20.31 -5.25
N ALA A 265 -34.28 -20.12 -5.04
CA ALA A 265 -35.32 -20.57 -5.96
C ALA A 265 -35.78 -19.49 -6.97
N ALA A 266 -35.30 -18.24 -6.85
CA ALA A 266 -35.78 -17.12 -7.68
C ALA A 266 -34.90 -16.86 -8.92
N THR A 267 -35.54 -16.56 -10.06
CA THR A 267 -34.89 -16.12 -11.30
C THR A 267 -34.35 -14.69 -11.18
N ARG A 268 -33.20 -14.42 -11.79
CA ARG A 268 -32.45 -13.16 -11.64
C ARG A 268 -33.04 -11.98 -12.43
N PRO A 269 -33.15 -10.78 -11.83
CA PRO A 269 -33.17 -9.50 -12.56
C PRO A 269 -31.75 -8.91 -12.75
N GLN A 270 -31.60 -8.02 -13.73
CA GLN A 270 -30.34 -7.32 -14.08
C GLN A 270 -29.80 -6.45 -12.92
N PHE A 271 -28.47 -6.27 -12.90
CA PHE A 271 -27.72 -5.51 -11.89
C PHE A 271 -28.31 -4.09 -11.70
N ASP A 272 -28.37 -3.66 -10.42
CA ASP A 272 -28.83 -2.36 -9.89
C ASP A 272 -30.27 -2.27 -9.33
N ALA A 273 -30.92 -3.39 -9.00
CA ALA A 273 -32.13 -3.33 -8.17
C ALA A 273 -31.78 -3.11 -6.68
N PRO A 274 -32.38 -2.13 -5.98
CA PRO A 274 -32.18 -1.95 -4.54
C PRO A 274 -32.62 -3.19 -3.76
N LEU A 275 -31.89 -3.50 -2.67
CA LEU A 275 -32.24 -4.59 -1.76
C LEU A 275 -33.59 -4.31 -1.08
N ASN A 276 -34.32 -5.38 -0.73
CA ASN A 276 -35.53 -5.26 0.06
C ASN A 276 -35.20 -4.66 1.45
N PRO A 277 -35.80 -3.53 1.85
CA PRO A 277 -35.49 -2.84 3.12
C PRO A 277 -35.64 -3.71 4.38
N SER A 278 -36.47 -4.75 4.31
CA SER A 278 -36.66 -5.69 5.44
C SER A 278 -35.45 -6.63 5.70
N LEU A 279 -34.48 -6.69 4.78
CA LEU A 279 -33.24 -7.48 4.90
C LEU A 279 -32.04 -6.68 5.45
N GLU A 280 -32.24 -5.39 5.76
CA GLU A 280 -31.22 -4.43 6.18
C GLU A 280 -31.03 -4.32 7.71
N VAL A 281 -31.79 -5.06 8.51
CA VAL A 281 -31.78 -4.85 9.96
C VAL A 281 -30.47 -5.36 10.59
N ASN A 282 -29.70 -4.42 11.17
CA ASN A 282 -28.45 -4.59 11.94
C ASN A 282 -27.16 -4.97 11.19
N LYS A 283 -26.87 -4.39 10.02
CA LYS A 283 -25.55 -4.57 9.36
C LYS A 283 -24.71 -3.30 9.44
N THR A 284 -23.57 -3.37 10.10
CA THR A 284 -22.50 -2.37 9.95
C THR A 284 -21.71 -2.69 8.68
N TYR A 285 -22.00 -1.97 7.59
CA TYR A 285 -21.23 -2.12 6.35
C TYR A 285 -19.81 -1.61 6.56
N LYS A 286 -18.82 -2.49 6.33
CA LYS A 286 -17.40 -2.12 6.33
C LYS A 286 -16.88 -2.16 4.90
N GLN A 287 -16.12 -1.13 4.55
CA GLN A 287 -15.55 -0.96 3.22
C GLN A 287 -14.31 -1.84 3.06
N LEU A 288 -14.04 -2.27 1.83
CA LEU A 288 -12.72 -2.79 1.46
C LEU A 288 -11.68 -1.70 1.77
N PRO A 289 -10.54 -2.01 2.42
CA PRO A 289 -9.56 -1.01 2.81
C PRO A 289 -8.70 -0.57 1.62
N ILE A 290 -9.34 -0.03 0.58
CA ILE A 290 -8.67 0.60 -0.54
C ILE A 290 -7.93 1.84 -0.02
N MET A 291 -6.66 1.96 -0.35
CA MET A 291 -5.86 3.16 -0.12
C MET A 291 -6.04 4.15 -1.28
N ALA A 292 -6.00 3.66 -2.52
CA ALA A 292 -6.16 4.45 -3.74
C ALA A 292 -6.68 3.57 -4.89
N PHE A 293 -7.41 4.18 -5.81
CA PHE A 293 -7.51 3.66 -7.18
C PHE A 293 -6.23 4.02 -7.91
N ILE A 294 -5.77 3.15 -8.81
CA ILE A 294 -4.50 3.36 -9.50
C ILE A 294 -4.66 3.16 -11.00
N TYR A 295 -3.82 3.86 -11.73
CA TYR A 295 -3.44 3.49 -13.09
C TYR A 295 -1.92 3.50 -13.20
N VAL A 296 -1.39 2.66 -14.07
CA VAL A 296 0.05 2.41 -14.16
C VAL A 296 0.65 2.81 -15.50
N SER A 297 1.90 3.24 -15.46
CA SER A 297 2.82 3.32 -16.59
C SER A 297 4.18 2.79 -16.15
N TRP A 298 5.21 2.91 -16.99
CA TRP A 298 6.59 2.66 -16.57
C TRP A 298 7.34 3.96 -16.28
N VAL A 299 8.33 3.88 -15.39
CA VAL A 299 9.19 5.00 -15.02
C VAL A 299 9.82 5.64 -16.26
N GLY A 300 9.51 6.93 -16.47
CA GLY A 300 10.03 7.73 -17.57
C GLY A 300 9.54 7.31 -18.97
N VAL A 301 8.46 6.53 -19.07
CA VAL A 301 7.92 6.08 -20.37
C VAL A 301 6.63 6.81 -20.72
N ILE A 302 6.60 7.39 -21.91
CA ILE A 302 5.39 7.92 -22.53
C ILE A 302 4.81 6.83 -23.43
N HIS A 303 3.61 6.35 -23.10
CA HIS A 303 2.91 5.31 -23.86
C HIS A 303 2.16 5.95 -25.03
N SER A 304 2.50 5.57 -26.27
CA SER A 304 1.89 6.13 -27.49
C SER A 304 0.58 5.45 -27.93
N ASP A 305 0.24 4.31 -27.31
CA ASP A 305 -0.91 3.47 -27.65
C ASP A 305 -2.19 3.81 -26.87
N GLY A 306 -2.18 4.90 -26.08
CA GLY A 306 -3.37 5.40 -25.38
C GLY A 306 -3.82 4.58 -24.18
N ARG A 307 -3.24 3.40 -23.93
CA ARG A 307 -3.66 2.50 -22.83
C ARG A 307 -3.58 3.13 -21.44
N VAL A 308 -2.58 3.98 -21.20
CA VAL A 308 -2.44 4.70 -19.92
C VAL A 308 -3.53 5.75 -19.76
N PHE A 309 -3.89 6.45 -20.85
CA PHE A 309 -5.00 7.39 -20.84
C PHE A 309 -6.32 6.68 -20.56
N GLU A 310 -6.59 5.56 -21.24
CA GLU A 310 -7.80 4.76 -20.99
C GLU A 310 -7.83 4.24 -19.55
N ALA A 311 -6.71 3.73 -19.04
CA ALA A 311 -6.58 3.25 -17.68
C ALA A 311 -6.85 4.33 -16.63
N ARG A 312 -6.38 5.56 -16.86
CA ARG A 312 -6.74 6.71 -16.03
C ARG A 312 -8.25 6.96 -16.04
N GLU A 313 -8.89 6.99 -17.21
CA GLU A 313 -10.34 7.20 -17.29
C GLU A 313 -11.14 6.09 -16.59
N LEU A 314 -10.64 4.84 -16.62
CA LEU A 314 -11.22 3.74 -15.84
C LEU A 314 -11.05 3.95 -14.33
N ALA A 315 -9.86 4.38 -13.87
CA ALA A 315 -9.63 4.68 -12.46
C ALA A 315 -10.52 5.83 -11.94
N ARG A 316 -10.73 6.87 -12.77
CA ARG A 316 -11.68 7.97 -12.49
C ARG A 316 -13.12 7.49 -12.36
N ASP A 317 -13.54 6.62 -13.29
CA ASP A 317 -14.87 6.01 -13.22
C ASP A 317 -15.04 5.15 -11.96
N ASP A 318 -14.03 4.38 -11.59
CA ASP A 318 -14.05 3.54 -10.40
C ASP A 318 -14.11 4.37 -9.11
N GLN A 319 -13.33 5.46 -9.03
CA GLN A 319 -13.40 6.43 -7.92
C GLN A 319 -14.81 7.02 -7.78
N ARG A 320 -15.41 7.46 -8.89
CA ARG A 320 -16.78 7.99 -8.92
C ARG A 320 -17.81 6.96 -8.44
N ARG A 321 -17.77 5.75 -9.00
CA ARG A 321 -18.71 4.68 -8.65
C ARG A 321 -18.54 4.24 -7.20
N TRP A 322 -17.32 4.24 -6.67
CA TRP A 322 -17.02 3.96 -5.27
C TRP A 322 -17.66 4.99 -4.34
N LEU A 323 -17.51 6.29 -4.62
CA LEU A 323 -18.11 7.35 -3.82
C LEU A 323 -19.64 7.34 -3.92
N ALA A 324 -20.19 7.07 -5.10
CA ALA A 324 -21.63 6.96 -5.32
C ALA A 324 -22.30 5.82 -4.51
N GLN A 325 -21.52 4.83 -4.03
CA GLN A 325 -21.98 3.80 -3.09
C GLN A 325 -21.99 4.24 -1.63
N GLY A 326 -21.66 5.50 -1.33
CA GLY A 326 -21.54 6.01 0.02
C GLY A 326 -20.24 5.60 0.71
N ASN A 327 -19.24 5.12 -0.04
CA ASN A 327 -17.94 4.80 0.54
C ASN A 327 -17.10 6.05 0.83
N THR A 328 -16.03 5.92 1.62
CA THR A 328 -15.09 7.02 1.86
C THR A 328 -14.31 7.36 0.60
N TRP A 329 -14.08 8.65 0.33
CA TRP A 329 -13.31 9.10 -0.84
C TRP A 329 -11.91 8.48 -0.86
N LYS A 330 -11.46 8.03 -2.05
CA LYS A 330 -10.13 7.46 -2.30
C LYS A 330 -9.52 8.17 -3.50
N PRO A 331 -8.24 8.58 -3.47
CA PRO A 331 -7.61 9.24 -4.60
C PRO A 331 -7.38 8.27 -5.76
N VAL A 332 -7.28 8.82 -6.97
CA VAL A 332 -6.62 8.20 -8.11
C VAL A 332 -5.15 8.57 -8.05
N ILE A 333 -4.28 7.55 -8.00
CA ILE A 333 -2.83 7.71 -7.98
C ILE A 333 -2.24 7.15 -9.27
N HIS A 334 -1.43 7.96 -9.93
CA HIS A 334 -0.57 7.50 -11.03
C HIS A 334 0.62 6.78 -10.40
N GLN A 335 0.72 5.48 -10.67
CA GLN A 335 1.82 4.67 -10.20
C GLN A 335 2.75 4.31 -11.36
N GLU A 336 3.97 4.85 -11.38
CA GLU A 336 4.96 4.40 -12.35
C GLU A 336 5.65 3.15 -11.82
N MET A 337 5.56 2.06 -12.56
CA MET A 337 6.17 0.78 -12.24
C MET A 337 7.63 0.76 -12.68
N PRO A 338 8.53 0.11 -11.92
CA PRO A 338 9.93 -0.01 -12.29
C PRO A 338 10.09 -0.88 -13.53
N LYS A 339 10.95 -0.51 -14.48
CA LYS A 339 11.20 -1.36 -15.69
C LYS A 339 12.23 -2.45 -15.42
N ASN A 340 13.06 -2.26 -14.40
CA ASN A 340 14.13 -3.16 -13.99
C ASN A 340 14.38 -3.02 -12.50
N THR A 341 15.19 -3.93 -11.94
CA THR A 341 15.53 -3.98 -10.51
C THR A 341 16.36 -2.79 -10.00
N GLY A 342 16.85 -1.91 -10.87
CA GLY A 342 17.59 -0.69 -10.50
C GLY A 342 16.73 0.59 -10.48
N GLU A 343 15.44 0.50 -10.78
CA GLU A 343 14.49 1.61 -10.71
C GLU A 343 13.49 1.37 -9.58
N ASP A 344 12.99 2.47 -9.01
CA ASP A 344 11.96 2.43 -7.98
C ASP A 344 10.59 2.81 -8.53
N ALA A 345 9.55 2.19 -7.98
CA ALA A 345 8.18 2.62 -8.23
C ALA A 345 7.95 4.05 -7.73
N THR A 346 7.20 4.86 -8.48
CA THR A 346 6.79 6.20 -8.06
C THR A 346 5.27 6.26 -7.88
N PHE A 347 4.83 7.13 -6.97
CA PHE A 347 3.42 7.30 -6.62
C PHE A 347 3.09 8.78 -6.68
N ILE A 348 2.30 9.17 -7.66
CA ILE A 348 2.08 10.57 -8.02
C ILE A 348 0.59 10.88 -7.89
N TYR A 349 0.28 11.88 -7.08
CA TYR A 349 -1.05 12.46 -7.05
C TYR A 349 -1.13 13.62 -8.04
N ILE A 350 -2.14 13.59 -8.90
CA ILE A 350 -2.42 14.63 -9.88
C ILE A 350 -3.89 15.01 -9.71
N SER A 351 -4.17 16.28 -9.41
CA SER A 351 -5.53 16.77 -9.15
C SER A 351 -6.46 16.58 -10.34
N ASP A 352 -5.94 16.74 -11.55
CA ASP A 352 -6.72 16.64 -12.79
C ASP A 352 -7.07 15.19 -13.16
N ASP A 353 -6.38 14.22 -12.56
CA ASP A 353 -6.65 12.80 -12.76
C ASP A 353 -7.75 12.29 -11.82
N GLN A 354 -8.31 13.14 -10.96
CA GLN A 354 -9.48 12.80 -10.15
C GLN A 354 -10.77 12.91 -10.98
N SER A 355 -11.81 12.19 -10.55
CA SER A 355 -13.13 12.33 -11.14
C SER A 355 -13.80 13.64 -10.69
N PRO A 356 -14.31 14.47 -11.61
CA PRO A 356 -15.05 15.69 -11.25
C PRO A 356 -16.32 15.41 -10.43
N GLU A 357 -16.86 14.19 -10.55
CA GLU A 357 -18.03 13.71 -9.80
C GLU A 357 -17.67 13.05 -8.46
N ALA A 358 -16.38 12.99 -8.13
CA ALA A 358 -15.88 12.53 -6.83
C ALA A 358 -15.01 13.63 -6.19
N PRO A 359 -15.61 14.77 -5.78
CA PRO A 359 -14.86 15.89 -5.26
C PRO A 359 -14.05 15.47 -4.03
N GLU A 360 -12.78 15.87 -4.02
CA GLU A 360 -11.86 15.61 -2.92
C GLU A 360 -12.37 16.30 -1.63
N PRO A 361 -12.32 15.60 -0.48
CA PRO A 361 -12.68 16.22 0.78
C PRO A 361 -11.63 17.26 1.20
N ASP A 362 -12.11 18.40 1.72
CA ASP A 362 -11.26 19.39 2.37
C ASP A 362 -10.80 18.86 3.74
N ASP A 363 -9.47 18.72 3.91
CA ASP A 363 -8.86 18.44 5.21
C ASP A 363 -7.78 19.50 5.47
N PRO A 364 -8.07 20.53 6.29
CA PRO A 364 -7.15 21.65 6.52
C PRO A 364 -5.87 21.24 7.27
N ARG A 365 -5.76 19.97 7.69
CA ARG A 365 -4.56 19.40 8.31
C ARG A 365 -3.63 18.73 7.30
N SER A 366 -4.07 18.55 6.05
CA SER A 366 -3.21 18.05 4.97
C SER A 366 -2.16 19.11 4.62
N CYS A 367 -0.92 18.69 4.36
CA CYS A 367 0.20 19.60 4.06
C CYS A 367 0.99 19.13 2.83
N ASP A 368 1.45 20.09 2.01
CA ASP A 368 2.22 19.78 0.79
C ASP A 368 3.55 19.15 1.20
N LYS A 369 4.10 19.68 2.28
CA LYS A 369 5.26 19.19 3.01
C LYS A 369 4.96 19.33 4.50
N TYR A 370 5.08 18.24 5.26
CA TYR A 370 4.98 18.24 6.71
C TYR A 370 6.33 18.58 7.36
N ILE A 371 7.43 18.17 6.73
CA ILE A 371 8.79 18.25 7.29
C ILE A 371 9.70 18.96 6.30
N GLU A 372 10.22 20.11 6.70
CA GLU A 372 11.13 20.93 5.90
C GLU A 372 12.49 20.25 5.68
N SER A 373 13.09 19.73 6.75
CA SER A 373 14.40 19.07 6.72
C SER A 373 14.58 18.11 7.90
N VAL A 374 15.56 17.22 7.74
CA VAL A 374 15.98 16.25 8.76
C VAL A 374 17.51 16.19 8.84
N GLU A 375 18.05 16.02 10.04
CA GLU A 375 19.49 15.94 10.29
C GLU A 375 19.78 14.89 11.37
N TRP A 376 20.63 13.92 11.06
CA TRP A 376 21.10 12.94 12.05
C TRP A 376 22.26 13.52 12.86
N THR A 377 22.20 13.35 14.18
CA THR A 377 23.37 13.54 15.06
C THR A 377 23.61 12.32 15.93
N ASP A 378 24.88 11.96 16.09
CA ASP A 378 25.32 10.84 16.93
C ASP A 378 25.85 11.30 18.31
N ASN A 379 25.77 12.60 18.61
CA ASN A 379 26.31 13.19 19.85
C ASN A 379 25.24 13.76 20.81
N TYR A 380 23.96 13.37 20.63
CA TYR A 380 22.89 13.85 21.50
C TYR A 380 23.07 13.30 22.91
N VAL A 381 23.19 14.19 23.90
CA VAL A 381 23.40 13.83 25.30
C VAL A 381 22.05 13.72 26.00
N GLU A 382 21.66 12.50 26.36
CA GLU A 382 20.46 12.19 27.11
C GLU A 382 20.81 11.92 28.59
N PRO A 383 20.08 12.50 29.56
CA PRO A 383 20.42 12.37 30.99
C PRO A 383 20.53 10.93 31.55
N VAL A 384 19.83 9.96 30.97
CA VAL A 384 19.74 8.58 31.45
C VAL A 384 20.49 7.59 30.55
N LEU A 385 20.37 7.75 29.22
CA LEU A 385 20.93 6.85 28.22
C LEU A 385 22.35 7.25 27.78
N GLY A 386 22.84 8.40 28.21
CA GLY A 386 24.13 8.94 27.79
C GLY A 386 24.09 9.49 26.37
N THR A 387 25.17 9.34 25.62
CA THR A 387 25.24 9.81 24.24
C THR A 387 24.56 8.82 23.30
N ILE A 388 23.50 9.26 22.61
CA ILE A 388 22.70 8.46 21.69
C ILE A 388 22.51 9.17 20.34
N ALA A 389 22.12 8.42 19.31
CA ALA A 389 21.70 9.00 18.04
C ALA A 389 20.33 9.70 18.18
N SER A 390 20.19 10.87 17.58
CA SER A 390 18.95 11.64 17.51
C SER A 390 18.73 12.16 16.10
N LEU A 391 17.47 12.09 15.64
CA LEU A 391 17.02 12.71 14.42
C LEU A 391 16.43 14.08 14.77
N LYS A 392 17.12 15.13 14.36
CA LYS A 392 16.60 16.50 14.41
C LYS A 392 15.68 16.72 13.22
N VAL A 393 14.44 17.10 13.50
CA VAL A 393 13.38 17.31 12.50
C VAL A 393 12.96 18.77 12.51
N THR A 394 12.99 19.42 11.36
CA THR A 394 12.46 20.78 11.18
C THR A 394 11.08 20.66 10.51
N PRO A 395 9.97 20.76 11.24
CA PRO A 395 8.64 20.71 10.63
C PRO A 395 8.31 22.02 9.89
N THR A 396 7.45 21.94 8.87
CA THR A 396 6.85 23.14 8.25
C THR A 396 5.82 23.77 9.20
N GLU A 397 5.36 24.99 8.89
CA GLU A 397 4.30 25.61 9.69
C GLU A 397 3.00 24.78 9.67
N CYS A 398 2.63 24.24 8.50
CA CYS A 398 1.50 23.34 8.36
C CYS A 398 1.74 22.03 9.14
N GLY A 399 2.94 21.43 9.02
CA GLY A 399 3.27 20.18 9.68
C GLY A 399 3.19 20.22 11.20
N ARG A 400 3.51 21.36 11.80
CA ARG A 400 3.32 21.59 13.26
C ARG A 400 1.85 21.55 13.70
N LYS A 401 0.91 21.82 12.79
CA LYS A 401 -0.53 21.90 13.04
C LYS A 401 -1.31 20.66 12.56
N ALA A 402 -0.63 19.70 11.94
CA ALA A 402 -1.26 18.50 11.35
C ALA A 402 -2.02 17.64 12.38
N GLY A 403 -1.54 17.62 13.63
CA GLY A 403 -2.19 16.95 14.75
C GLY A 403 -2.19 15.41 14.67
N VAL A 404 -2.71 14.76 15.71
CA VAL A 404 -2.65 13.29 15.84
C VAL A 404 -3.37 12.52 14.72
N GLY A 405 -4.36 13.14 14.06
CA GLY A 405 -5.07 12.54 12.93
C GLY A 405 -4.22 12.41 11.65
N LYS A 406 -3.05 13.05 11.60
CA LYS A 406 -2.10 12.98 10.48
C LYS A 406 -0.79 12.29 10.85
N THR A 407 -0.70 11.67 12.04
CA THR A 407 0.53 11.02 12.52
C THR A 407 1.15 10.07 11.50
N ASP A 408 0.33 9.25 10.83
CA ASP A 408 0.83 8.25 9.88
C ASP A 408 1.48 8.89 8.65
N VAL A 409 0.85 9.91 8.05
CA VAL A 409 1.40 10.56 6.87
C VAL A 409 2.61 11.45 7.22
N VAL A 410 2.61 12.12 8.39
CA VAL A 410 3.77 12.87 8.86
C VAL A 410 4.94 11.93 9.10
N TYR A 411 4.70 10.75 9.70
CA TYR A 411 5.72 9.73 9.92
C TYR A 411 6.21 9.11 8.61
N ALA A 412 5.30 8.87 7.65
CA ALA A 412 5.65 8.40 6.33
C ALA A 412 6.57 9.39 5.60
N GLU A 413 6.26 10.69 5.64
CA GLU A 413 7.14 11.73 5.10
C GLU A 413 8.50 11.75 5.81
N LEU A 414 8.52 11.65 7.14
CA LEU A 414 9.75 11.58 7.93
C LEU A 414 10.64 10.42 7.50
N ALA A 415 10.06 9.22 7.38
CA ALA A 415 10.75 8.01 6.97
C ALA A 415 11.27 8.11 5.53
N ASN A 416 10.44 8.63 4.64
CA ASN A 416 10.81 8.92 3.26
C ASN A 416 11.96 9.94 3.13
N LEU A 417 12.28 10.71 4.18
CA LEU A 417 13.41 11.64 4.18
C LEU A 417 14.65 11.07 4.91
N ALA A 418 14.47 10.29 5.97
CA ALA A 418 15.56 9.96 6.90
C ALA A 418 15.90 8.46 7.05
N ALA A 419 15.04 7.53 6.60
CA ALA A 419 15.20 6.09 6.88
C ALA A 419 16.01 5.30 5.83
N HIS A 420 16.72 5.99 4.93
CA HIS A 420 17.42 5.37 3.79
C HIS A 420 18.84 4.91 4.13
N ASP A 421 19.43 5.47 5.20
CA ASP A 421 20.80 5.17 5.60
C ASP A 421 20.84 3.92 6.50
N MET A 422 21.26 2.78 5.93
CA MET A 422 21.39 1.51 6.66
C MET A 422 22.40 1.57 7.81
N SER A 423 23.32 2.55 7.84
CA SER A 423 24.28 2.72 8.94
C SER A 423 23.64 3.34 10.19
N LYS A 424 22.45 3.93 10.05
CA LYS A 424 21.73 4.56 11.16
C LYS A 424 20.88 3.55 11.92
N PRO A 425 20.70 3.77 13.24
CA PRO A 425 19.92 2.87 14.10
C PRO A 425 18.42 2.85 13.78
N TRP A 426 17.96 3.76 12.92
CA TRP A 426 16.61 3.79 12.37
C TRP A 426 16.68 3.88 10.85
N ASN A 427 16.21 2.83 10.19
CA ASN A 427 16.15 2.69 8.74
C ASN A 427 14.95 1.81 8.37
N PHE A 428 14.67 1.60 7.09
CA PHE A 428 13.51 0.83 6.65
C PHE A 428 13.52 -0.66 7.08
N ASP A 429 14.68 -1.25 7.35
CA ASP A 429 14.77 -2.63 7.86
C ASP A 429 14.55 -2.69 9.38
N ASN A 430 14.80 -1.58 10.09
CA ASN A 430 14.66 -1.46 11.54
C ASN A 430 14.04 -0.12 11.93
N MET A 431 12.77 0.07 11.56
CA MET A 431 12.01 1.24 11.96
C MET A 431 11.56 1.09 13.42
N GLY A 432 12.46 1.42 14.35
CA GLY A 432 12.20 1.40 15.79
C GLY A 432 10.82 1.99 16.16
N SER A 433 10.06 1.27 16.99
CA SER A 433 8.65 1.59 17.27
C SER A 433 8.44 2.89 18.05
N SER A 434 9.47 3.39 18.74
CA SER A 434 9.37 4.53 19.64
C SER A 434 9.36 5.89 18.92
N MET A 435 9.96 6.01 17.74
CA MET A 435 10.03 7.29 17.01
C MET A 435 8.66 7.76 16.53
N ARG A 436 7.84 6.87 15.95
CA ARG A 436 6.46 7.20 15.56
C ARG A 436 5.66 7.69 16.76
N ARG A 437 5.90 7.10 17.93
CA ARG A 437 5.22 7.48 19.18
C ARG A 437 5.67 8.83 19.71
N GLN A 438 6.96 9.13 19.67
CA GLN A 438 7.50 10.46 20.03
C GLN A 438 6.90 11.54 19.12
N LEU A 439 6.88 11.29 17.80
CA LEU A 439 6.25 12.18 16.82
C LEU A 439 4.76 12.39 17.11
N ALA A 440 4.01 11.32 17.38
CA ALA A 440 2.59 11.42 17.75
C ALA A 440 2.38 12.34 18.96
N CYS A 441 3.26 12.26 19.96
CA CYS A 441 3.19 13.11 21.13
C CYS A 441 3.49 14.58 20.81
N HIS A 442 4.48 14.86 19.95
CA HIS A 442 4.74 16.22 19.46
C HIS A 442 3.55 16.82 18.71
N LEU A 443 2.86 16.01 17.90
CA LEU A 443 1.65 16.44 17.19
C LEU A 443 0.44 16.65 18.12
N ASP A 444 0.40 16.00 19.28
CA ASP A 444 -0.68 16.15 20.28
C ASP A 444 -0.41 17.29 21.28
N SER A 445 0.86 17.56 21.58
CA SER A 445 1.27 18.47 22.65
C SER A 445 1.62 19.86 22.13
N GLN A 446 0.60 20.67 21.82
CA GLN A 446 0.79 22.02 21.29
C GLN A 446 1.69 22.91 22.18
N PHE A 447 1.57 22.79 23.50
CA PHE A 447 2.39 23.55 24.45
C PHE A 447 3.87 23.14 24.48
N ILE A 448 4.20 21.92 24.03
CA ILE A 448 5.56 21.37 24.08
C ILE A 448 6.26 21.53 22.74
N ALA A 449 5.57 21.27 21.64
CA ALA A 449 6.21 21.08 20.34
C ALA A 449 5.72 22.06 19.26
N ALA A 450 4.53 22.64 19.36
CA ALA A 450 3.98 23.47 18.28
C ALA A 450 4.70 24.82 18.08
N ASN A 451 5.38 25.33 19.11
CA ASN A 451 6.19 26.55 19.00
C ASN A 451 7.70 26.26 18.84
N LYS A 452 8.11 24.99 18.81
CA LYS A 452 9.51 24.64 18.60
C LYS A 452 9.84 24.68 17.12
N GLU A 453 10.98 25.30 16.80
CA GLU A 453 11.52 25.33 15.44
C GLU A 453 11.91 23.92 14.98
N THR A 454 12.44 23.11 15.90
CA THR A 454 12.88 21.73 15.63
C THR A 454 12.43 20.76 16.71
N TRP A 455 12.29 19.50 16.33
CA TRP A 455 11.99 18.37 17.20
C TRP A 455 13.18 17.41 17.21
N SER A 456 13.35 16.68 18.31
CA SER A 456 14.36 15.63 18.44
C SER A 456 13.64 14.31 18.65
N LEU A 457 13.96 13.32 17.82
CA LEU A 457 13.37 11.98 17.87
C LEU A 457 14.49 10.96 17.96
N GLU A 458 14.49 10.13 19.01
CA GLU A 458 15.59 9.17 19.24
C GLU A 458 15.12 7.71 19.13
N PRO A 459 15.78 6.88 18.29
CA PRO A 459 15.44 5.46 18.15
C PRO A 459 15.63 4.64 19.43
N ALA A 460 16.65 4.99 20.23
CA ALA A 460 17.03 4.25 21.44
C ALA A 460 16.01 4.38 22.58
N ARG A 461 15.04 5.31 22.47
CA ARG A 461 14.02 5.53 23.49
C ARG A 461 13.09 4.32 23.58
N PRO A 462 12.64 3.95 24.79
CA PRO A 462 11.63 2.91 24.95
C PRO A 462 10.29 3.33 24.34
N TYR A 463 9.55 2.35 23.83
CA TYR A 463 8.16 2.56 23.44
C TYR A 463 7.28 2.77 24.68
N VAL A 464 6.43 3.79 24.65
CA VAL A 464 5.42 4.07 25.68
C VAL A 464 4.06 4.27 24.99
N ALA A 465 2.99 3.68 25.51
CA ALA A 465 1.66 3.86 24.92
C ALA A 465 1.23 5.35 24.94
N HIS A 466 0.38 5.75 23.98
CA HIS A 466 0.00 7.17 23.82
C HIS A 466 -0.71 7.75 25.04
N ASP A 467 -1.65 6.99 25.60
CA ASP A 467 -2.42 7.39 26.78
C ASP A 467 -1.54 7.50 28.03
N VAL A 468 -0.45 6.74 28.09
CA VAL A 468 0.54 6.80 29.17
C VAL A 468 1.47 8.00 28.98
N ILE A 469 2.05 8.19 27.78
CA ILE A 469 3.01 9.28 27.53
C ILE A 469 2.36 10.66 27.71
N MET A 470 1.06 10.80 27.41
CA MET A 470 0.31 12.05 27.57
C MET A 470 0.00 12.39 29.04
N LYS A 471 0.09 11.43 29.96
CA LYS A 471 -0.10 11.66 31.41
C LYS A 471 1.16 12.12 32.13
N LEU A 472 2.33 11.99 31.50
CA LEU A 472 3.60 12.45 32.08
C LEU A 472 3.61 13.98 32.24
N GLU A 473 4.33 14.49 33.25
CA GLU A 473 4.44 15.93 33.55
C GLU A 473 5.78 16.52 33.06
N GLY A 474 5.75 17.83 32.78
CA GLY A 474 6.94 18.61 32.39
C GLY A 474 7.68 18.05 31.17
N ASP A 475 9.01 18.12 31.23
CA ASP A 475 9.91 17.69 30.14
C ASP A 475 9.90 16.18 29.89
N SER A 476 9.28 15.39 30.77
CA SER A 476 9.11 13.94 30.57
C SER A 476 8.02 13.62 29.55
N ARG A 477 7.09 14.57 29.31
CA ARG A 477 6.04 14.41 28.29
C ARG A 477 6.67 14.50 26.89
N CYS A 478 6.35 13.52 26.06
CA CYS A 478 6.96 13.30 24.74
C CYS A 478 8.44 12.90 24.74
N ASN A 479 9.05 12.71 25.91
CA ASN A 479 10.45 12.34 26.02
C ASN A 479 10.65 11.18 27.04
N PRO A 480 10.21 9.96 26.71
CA PRO A 480 10.20 8.87 27.66
C PRO A 480 11.63 8.36 27.92
N ASN A 481 12.00 8.20 29.19
CA ASN A 481 13.25 7.53 29.59
C ASN A 481 12.93 6.36 30.55
N SER A 482 13.89 5.46 30.73
CA SER A 482 13.70 4.23 31.52
C SER A 482 13.43 4.46 33.02
N VAL A 483 13.68 5.65 33.53
CA VAL A 483 13.45 6.03 34.94
C VAL A 483 11.99 6.45 35.16
N ASN A 484 11.38 7.14 34.21
CA ASN A 484 10.02 7.69 34.31
C ASN A 484 8.88 6.71 33.99
N ILE A 485 9.20 5.47 33.58
CA ILE A 485 8.22 4.44 33.19
C ILE A 485 7.93 3.46 34.36
N ARG A 486 8.64 3.59 35.49
CA ARG A 486 8.50 2.71 36.68
C ARG A 486 7.58 3.24 37.78
N THR A 487 6.84 4.32 37.51
CA THR A 487 5.78 4.86 38.38
C THR A 487 4.45 4.74 37.66
#